data_AF-J4K7W1-F1
#
_entry.id   AF-J4K7W1-F1
#
_cell.length_a   1.000
_cell.length_b   1.000
_cell.length_c   1.000
_cell.angle_alpha   90.00
_cell.angle_beta   90.00
_cell.angle_gamma   90.00
#
_symmetry.space_group_name_H-M   'P 1'
#
loop_
_entity.id
_entity.type
_entity.pdbx_description
1 polymer ?
#
loop_
_entity_poly.entity_id
_entity_poly.type
_entity_poly.pdbx_seq_one_letter_code
_entity_poly.pdbx_strand_id
1 'polypeptide(L)'
;MQGRRICQSDIIKYINEELGIPYSSLCTVIDTVRPGNMVEPRISEIKRGKRKGYKDLENHEDLFFDTCFTIKDEELGFQRVKEFIEREKLIFPNHKGLQEDDYKTYSLRMLKYGLENCELPSSHKNIVLVEEDLEYIKEPRVVTEDILDIVDIEESSNKIDISSKNRYINSLKDNWNYIFFCLVFLTLGSIIFSIYRISAMDIFIWMKNMSPALFSFLTLFISVSTVIFGFVDTGIAVFIYNIKNKNREKLTYKDIYMIAKYGDKDKIIQGRGRYDLGISHICYSLFCNITGALCALALYSYLKKQESFDTFLLSKDFSIVANIALMFVLILVFVNSFLLFTREPMKDFHDIEENPDTLKITRLSVIANNVHIAVNIFFSSMGILFSFMYGFSSYNVMGNISPMFCLVLIGLYSYLWFSSTSPYAVEFNAQCAGSFLLLAPFIASVTSLYTIMCFDNSTSYMMVIGVNVIAVIVWLVCLIYKEERKLAPVMRNNKIYFSVYASLLVLFFIILNCI
;
A
#
# COMPACT_ATOMS: atom_id res chain seq x y z
N MET A 1 -14.54 35.37 4.14
CA MET A 1 -14.82 33.99 3.66
C MET A 1 -14.95 34.00 2.16
N GLN A 2 -14.11 33.19 1.52
CA GLN A 2 -14.06 32.90 0.08
C GLN A 2 -15.23 31.98 -0.30
N GLY A 3 -15.76 32.10 -1.53
CA GLY A 3 -16.86 31.25 -1.99
C GLY A 3 -16.43 29.79 -2.14
N ARG A 4 -17.35 28.86 -1.90
CA ARG A 4 -17.07 27.42 -1.97
C ARG A 4 -18.16 26.64 -2.71
N ARG A 5 -17.79 25.50 -3.31
CA ARG A 5 -18.75 24.61 -3.97
C ARG A 5 -19.78 24.06 -2.98
N ILE A 6 -21.03 23.97 -3.41
CA ILE A 6 -22.11 23.36 -2.64
C ILE A 6 -21.84 21.87 -2.42
N CYS A 7 -22.20 21.33 -1.25
CA CYS A 7 -22.03 19.91 -0.91
C CYS A 7 -23.21 19.37 -0.10
N GLN A 8 -23.23 18.05 0.14
CA GLN A 8 -24.31 17.40 0.87
C GLN A 8 -24.52 17.97 2.28
N SER A 9 -23.45 18.41 2.94
CA SER A 9 -23.56 19.08 4.24
C SER A 9 -24.45 20.33 4.17
N ASP A 10 -24.41 21.07 3.06
CA ASP A 10 -25.21 22.27 2.84
C ASP A 10 -26.67 21.94 2.56
N ILE A 11 -26.91 20.89 1.76
CA ILE A 11 -28.26 20.39 1.49
C ILE A 11 -28.92 19.90 2.79
N ILE A 12 -28.21 19.10 3.58
CA ILE A 12 -28.69 18.61 4.89
C ILE A 12 -28.93 19.79 5.84
N LYS A 13 -28.04 20.79 5.86
CA LYS A 13 -28.20 21.98 6.68
C LYS A 13 -29.43 22.78 6.26
N TYR A 14 -29.64 23.00 4.97
CA TYR A 14 -30.81 23.70 4.44
C TYR A 14 -32.12 22.98 4.80
N ILE A 15 -32.20 21.68 4.51
CA ILE A 15 -33.39 20.87 4.80
C ILE A 15 -33.69 20.85 6.31
N ASN A 16 -32.67 20.74 7.16
CA ASN A 16 -32.88 20.64 8.59
C ASN A 16 -33.12 21.98 9.30
N GLU A 17 -32.40 23.04 8.93
CA GLU A 17 -32.43 24.34 9.64
C GLU A 17 -33.40 25.34 9.00
N GLU A 18 -33.50 25.37 7.67
CA GLU A 18 -34.33 26.35 6.95
C GLU A 18 -35.72 25.81 6.64
N LEU A 19 -35.82 24.53 6.23
CA LEU A 19 -37.10 23.87 5.96
C LEU A 19 -37.72 23.21 7.21
N GLY A 20 -36.95 23.08 8.29
CA GLY A 20 -37.42 22.49 9.55
C GLY A 20 -37.72 20.99 9.46
N ILE A 21 -37.21 20.29 8.45
CA ILE A 21 -37.44 18.86 8.27
C ILE A 21 -36.56 18.07 9.27
N PRO A 22 -37.16 17.16 10.07
CA PRO A 22 -36.40 16.40 11.06
C PRO A 22 -35.49 15.38 10.39
N TYR A 23 -34.38 15.04 11.08
CA TYR A 23 -33.42 14.04 10.56
C TYR A 23 -34.07 12.69 10.27
N SER A 24 -35.10 12.28 11.02
CA SER A 24 -35.81 11.03 10.80
C SER A 24 -36.45 10.96 9.40
N SER A 25 -37.06 12.05 8.95
CA SER A 25 -37.67 12.13 7.61
C SER A 25 -36.61 12.14 6.53
N LEU A 26 -35.51 12.87 6.75
CA LEU A 26 -34.39 12.91 5.81
C LEU A 26 -33.68 11.55 5.70
N CYS A 27 -33.55 10.81 6.81
CA CYS A 27 -33.08 9.42 6.81
C CYS A 27 -33.96 8.57 5.89
N THR A 28 -35.29 8.64 6.02
CA THR A 28 -36.21 7.84 5.18
C THR A 28 -36.04 8.12 3.68
N VAL A 29 -35.84 9.39 3.30
CA VAL A 29 -35.57 9.75 1.89
C VAL A 29 -34.26 9.12 1.41
N ILE A 30 -33.20 9.28 2.20
CA ILE A 30 -31.87 8.71 1.90
C ILE A 30 -31.93 7.17 1.82
N ASP A 31 -32.67 6.52 2.72
CA ASP A 31 -32.83 5.07 2.77
C ASP A 31 -33.65 4.54 1.59
N THR A 32 -34.57 5.34 1.05
CA THR A 32 -35.36 4.98 -0.15
C THR A 32 -34.50 4.95 -1.41
N VAL A 33 -33.47 5.81 -1.47
CA VAL A 33 -32.52 5.88 -2.58
C VAL A 33 -31.45 4.78 -2.49
N ARG A 34 -31.07 4.37 -1.27
CA ARG A 34 -29.85 3.58 -1.05
C ARG A 34 -30.10 2.07 -0.93
N PRO A 35 -29.36 1.23 -1.67
CA PRO A 35 -29.39 -0.21 -1.47
C PRO A 35 -28.43 -0.68 -0.34
N GLY A 36 -28.97 -1.03 0.82
CA GLY A 36 -28.34 -1.98 1.77
C GLY A 36 -27.76 -1.47 3.10
N ASN A 37 -27.54 -2.42 4.03
CA ASN A 37 -27.10 -2.25 5.43
C ASN A 37 -25.56 -2.01 5.58
N MET A 38 -25.06 -0.79 5.33
CA MET A 38 -23.70 -0.39 5.76
C MET A 38 -23.73 0.40 7.07
N VAL A 39 -22.66 0.33 7.88
CA VAL A 39 -22.56 1.14 9.12
C VAL A 39 -22.42 2.62 8.74
N GLU A 40 -23.47 3.39 9.03
CA GLU A 40 -23.69 4.75 8.50
C GLU A 40 -22.85 5.84 9.18
N PRO A 41 -22.40 6.87 8.43
CA PRO A 41 -22.11 8.17 9.01
C PRO A 41 -23.41 8.79 9.55
N ARG A 42 -23.42 9.30 10.77
CA ARG A 42 -24.58 9.98 11.35
C ARG A 42 -24.86 11.27 10.56
N ILE A 43 -26.11 11.51 10.13
CA ILE A 43 -26.51 12.75 9.40
C ILE A 43 -26.04 14.01 10.14
N SER A 44 -26.12 14.03 11.47
CA SER A 44 -25.64 15.14 12.29
C SER A 44 -24.13 15.41 12.19
N GLU A 45 -23.32 14.38 11.90
CA GLU A 45 -21.88 14.52 11.70
C GLU A 45 -21.55 15.03 10.30
N ILE A 46 -22.34 14.64 9.29
CA ILE A 46 -22.24 15.16 7.92
C ILE A 46 -22.61 16.65 7.90
N LYS A 47 -23.75 17.02 8.49
CA LYS A 47 -24.20 18.43 8.63
C LYS A 47 -23.14 19.34 9.27
N ARG A 48 -22.38 18.81 10.24
CA ARG A 48 -21.31 19.53 10.95
C ARG A 48 -19.98 19.53 10.19
N GLY A 49 -19.92 18.94 8.99
CA GLY A 49 -18.69 18.80 8.22
C GLY A 49 -17.62 17.95 8.90
N LYS A 50 -18.00 16.99 9.76
CA LYS A 50 -17.06 16.06 10.43
C LYS A 50 -16.82 14.77 9.65
N ARG A 51 -17.77 14.39 8.78
CA ARG A 51 -17.68 13.21 7.90
C ARG A 51 -18.12 13.55 6.49
N LYS A 52 -17.59 12.82 5.52
CA LYS A 52 -18.06 12.85 4.13
C LYS A 52 -19.52 12.41 4.04
N GLY A 53 -20.20 12.90 3.02
CA GLY A 53 -21.59 12.59 2.69
C GLY A 53 -21.81 11.14 2.26
N TYR A 54 -23.06 10.82 1.93
CA TYR A 54 -23.46 9.53 1.38
C TYR A 54 -23.05 9.42 -0.10
N LYS A 55 -22.69 8.21 -0.54
CA LYS A 55 -22.51 7.93 -1.97
C LYS A 55 -23.86 7.64 -2.61
N ASP A 56 -23.92 7.81 -3.93
CA ASP A 56 -25.04 7.40 -4.77
C ASP A 56 -26.35 8.17 -4.51
N LEU A 57 -26.23 9.46 -4.14
CA LEU A 57 -27.37 10.39 -4.09
C LEU A 57 -27.53 11.24 -5.37
N GLU A 58 -26.59 11.12 -6.31
CA GLU A 58 -26.65 11.76 -7.63
C GLU A 58 -27.85 11.26 -8.44
N ASN A 59 -28.49 12.15 -9.22
CA ASN A 59 -29.68 11.85 -10.03
C ASN A 59 -30.97 11.53 -9.24
N HIS A 60 -31.01 11.85 -7.94
CA HIS A 60 -32.18 11.67 -7.07
C HIS A 60 -32.78 12.99 -6.58
N GLU A 61 -32.54 14.08 -7.29
CA GLU A 61 -32.96 15.44 -6.93
C GLU A 61 -34.48 15.56 -6.81
N ASP A 62 -35.22 14.93 -7.74
CA ASP A 62 -36.68 14.96 -7.77
C ASP A 62 -37.28 14.36 -6.50
N LEU A 63 -36.74 13.23 -6.01
CA LEU A 63 -37.21 12.60 -4.79
C LEU A 63 -36.97 13.50 -3.56
N PHE A 64 -35.80 14.14 -3.47
CA PHE A 64 -35.49 15.08 -2.40
C PHE A 64 -36.39 16.31 -2.46
N PHE A 65 -36.64 16.83 -3.66
CA PHE A 65 -37.52 17.97 -3.87
C PHE A 65 -38.96 17.64 -3.45
N ASP A 66 -39.54 16.58 -3.99
CA ASP A 66 -40.92 16.19 -3.73
C ASP A 66 -41.16 15.84 -2.25
N THR A 67 -40.15 15.29 -1.57
CA THR A 67 -40.30 14.89 -0.17
C THR A 67 -39.96 15.98 0.84
N CYS A 68 -38.98 16.85 0.55
CA CYS A 68 -38.46 17.82 1.53
C CYS A 68 -38.79 19.29 1.20
N PHE A 69 -39.05 19.63 -0.07
CA PHE A 69 -39.19 21.02 -0.55
C PHE A 69 -40.67 21.38 -0.86
N THR A 70 -41.64 20.60 -0.38
CA THR A 70 -43.07 20.90 -0.56
C THR A 70 -43.54 22.01 0.39
N ILE A 71 -43.32 23.28 0.00
CA ILE A 71 -43.77 24.47 0.73
C ILE A 71 -45.09 24.98 0.15
N LYS A 72 -45.98 25.53 0.99
CA LYS A 72 -47.27 26.13 0.57
C LYS A 72 -47.14 27.43 -0.23
N ASP A 73 -46.00 28.10 -0.14
CA ASP A 73 -45.70 29.39 -0.77
C ASP A 73 -44.35 29.26 -1.49
N GLU A 74 -44.42 29.04 -2.81
CA GLU A 74 -43.25 28.81 -3.66
C GLU A 74 -42.44 30.10 -3.87
N GLU A 75 -43.07 31.29 -3.86
CA GLU A 75 -42.35 32.56 -3.99
C GLU A 75 -41.47 32.83 -2.77
N LEU A 76 -42.03 32.65 -1.57
CA LEU A 76 -41.27 32.74 -0.32
C LEU A 76 -40.20 31.64 -0.23
N GLY A 77 -40.51 30.42 -0.69
CA GLY A 77 -39.55 29.33 -0.78
C GLY A 77 -38.36 29.69 -1.67
N PHE A 78 -38.62 30.26 -2.84
CA PHE A 78 -37.60 30.65 -3.80
C PHE A 78 -36.67 31.73 -3.26
N GLN A 79 -37.23 32.73 -2.58
CA GLN A 79 -36.44 33.77 -1.93
C GLN A 79 -35.54 33.17 -0.83
N ARG A 80 -36.06 32.26 0.00
CA ARG A 80 -35.29 31.62 1.08
C ARG A 80 -34.12 30.77 0.57
N VAL A 81 -34.29 30.01 -0.51
CA VAL A 81 -33.18 29.23 -1.09
C VAL A 81 -32.08 30.20 -1.57
N LYS A 82 -32.44 31.26 -2.30
CA LYS A 82 -31.48 32.26 -2.79
C LYS A 82 -30.73 32.94 -1.66
N GLU A 83 -31.46 33.40 -0.63
CA GLU A 83 -30.86 34.01 0.56
C GLU A 83 -29.89 33.06 1.28
N PHE A 84 -30.22 31.77 1.38
CA PHE A 84 -29.32 30.76 1.94
C PHE A 84 -28.03 30.60 1.13
N ILE A 85 -28.14 30.47 -0.21
CA ILE A 85 -27.00 30.33 -1.11
C ILE A 85 -26.06 31.55 -1.02
N GLU A 86 -26.63 32.75 -1.01
CA GLU A 86 -25.85 34.00 -0.87
C GLU A 86 -25.20 34.12 0.50
N ARG A 87 -25.94 33.84 1.57
CA ARG A 87 -25.47 33.95 2.96
C ARG A 87 -24.32 32.98 3.24
N GLU A 88 -24.42 31.75 2.75
CA GLU A 88 -23.39 30.71 2.93
C GLU A 88 -22.28 30.76 1.86
N LYS A 89 -22.38 31.68 0.89
CA LYS A 89 -21.45 31.86 -0.24
C LYS A 89 -21.20 30.59 -1.05
N LEU A 90 -22.28 29.90 -1.38
CA LEU A 90 -22.26 28.62 -2.08
C LEU A 90 -22.24 28.82 -3.60
N ILE A 91 -21.41 28.03 -4.29
CA ILE A 91 -21.19 28.13 -5.73
C ILE A 91 -21.60 26.81 -6.40
N PHE A 92 -22.41 26.94 -7.44
CA PHE A 92 -22.81 25.90 -8.39
C PHE A 92 -23.18 26.61 -9.72
N PRO A 93 -23.37 25.91 -10.85
CA PRO A 93 -23.62 26.59 -12.12
C PRO A 93 -24.94 27.37 -12.04
N ASN A 94 -24.90 28.60 -12.54
CA ASN A 94 -26.02 29.53 -12.50
C ASN A 94 -26.60 29.74 -11.08
N HIS A 95 -25.77 29.69 -10.04
CA HIS A 95 -26.19 29.92 -8.64
C HIS A 95 -26.81 31.31 -8.41
N LYS A 96 -26.51 32.31 -9.24
CA LYS A 96 -27.16 33.64 -9.21
C LYS A 96 -28.61 33.63 -9.74
N GLY A 97 -29.06 32.50 -10.28
CA GLY A 97 -30.37 32.34 -10.92
C GLY A 97 -30.33 32.65 -12.43
N LEU A 98 -31.23 32.00 -13.16
CA LEU A 98 -31.58 32.29 -14.55
C LEU A 98 -32.87 33.12 -14.61
N GLN A 99 -33.14 33.78 -15.74
CA GLN A 99 -34.33 34.61 -15.93
C GLN A 99 -35.65 33.83 -15.83
N GLU A 100 -35.62 32.54 -16.16
CA GLU A 100 -36.79 31.64 -16.15
C GLU A 100 -36.82 30.72 -14.91
N ASP A 101 -35.94 30.95 -13.93
CA ASP A 101 -35.92 30.10 -12.73
C ASP A 101 -37.14 30.36 -11.85
N ASP A 102 -37.88 29.30 -11.58
CA ASP A 102 -38.87 29.20 -10.51
C ASP A 102 -38.28 28.45 -9.29
N TYR A 103 -39.09 28.30 -8.23
CA TYR A 103 -38.67 27.61 -7.01
C TYR A 103 -38.17 26.19 -7.29
N LYS A 104 -38.87 25.46 -8.15
CA LYS A 104 -38.60 24.06 -8.45
C LYS A 104 -37.32 23.89 -9.26
N THR A 105 -37.21 24.57 -10.39
CA THR A 105 -36.06 24.51 -11.30
C THR A 105 -34.76 24.94 -10.62
N TYR A 106 -34.80 25.98 -9.77
CA TYR A 106 -33.63 26.41 -9.01
C TYR A 106 -33.26 25.43 -7.90
N SER A 107 -34.24 24.92 -7.15
CA SER A 107 -34.00 23.97 -6.07
C SER A 107 -33.48 22.62 -6.60
N LEU A 108 -34.02 22.12 -7.71
CA LEU A 108 -33.52 20.91 -8.37
C LEU A 108 -32.07 21.09 -8.83
N ARG A 109 -31.72 22.26 -9.38
CA ARG A 109 -30.33 22.56 -9.74
C ARG A 109 -29.42 22.57 -8.52
N MET A 110 -29.84 23.22 -7.44
CA MET A 110 -29.10 23.20 -6.18
C MET A 110 -28.90 21.77 -5.66
N LEU A 111 -29.96 20.96 -5.68
CA LEU A 111 -29.92 19.55 -5.25
C LEU A 111 -28.99 18.72 -6.13
N LYS A 112 -28.98 18.93 -7.46
CA LYS A 112 -28.12 18.20 -8.40
C LYS A 112 -26.65 18.28 -7.99
N TYR A 113 -26.15 19.50 -7.87
CA TYR A 113 -24.73 19.71 -7.53
C TYR A 113 -24.45 19.47 -6.05
N GLY A 114 -25.43 19.68 -5.16
CA GLY A 114 -25.27 19.45 -3.73
C GLY A 114 -25.25 17.97 -3.34
N LEU A 115 -26.10 17.15 -3.96
CA LEU A 115 -26.19 15.71 -3.71
C LEU A 115 -25.04 14.94 -4.35
N GLU A 116 -24.55 15.35 -5.52
CA GLU A 116 -23.37 14.77 -6.16
C GLU A 116 -22.10 14.96 -5.30
N ASN A 117 -21.97 16.10 -4.62
CA ASN A 117 -20.76 16.42 -3.88
C ASN A 117 -20.76 15.90 -2.42
N CYS A 118 -20.19 14.72 -2.22
CA CYS A 118 -20.01 14.08 -0.91
C CYS A 118 -18.79 14.56 -0.10
N GLU A 119 -18.01 15.52 -0.59
CA GLU A 119 -16.81 16.01 0.11
C GLU A 119 -17.13 16.91 1.31
N LEU A 120 -16.15 17.08 2.20
CA LEU A 120 -16.30 17.98 3.37
C LEU A 120 -16.39 19.45 2.93
N PRO A 121 -17.16 20.31 3.63
CA PRO A 121 -17.20 21.76 3.35
C PRO A 121 -15.81 22.42 3.33
N SER A 122 -14.89 21.95 4.17
CA SER A 122 -13.50 22.43 4.29
C SER A 122 -12.53 21.76 3.31
N SER A 123 -13.00 20.90 2.41
CA SER A 123 -12.15 20.23 1.42
C SER A 123 -11.56 21.25 0.46
N HIS A 124 -10.28 21.11 0.11
CA HIS A 124 -9.61 21.93 -0.90
C HIS A 124 -10.34 21.87 -2.26
N LYS A 125 -11.01 20.76 -2.58
CA LYS A 125 -11.85 20.58 -3.78
C LYS A 125 -13.07 21.52 -3.82
N ASN A 126 -13.50 22.02 -2.65
CA ASN A 126 -14.63 22.94 -2.55
C ASN A 126 -14.20 24.40 -2.55
N ILE A 127 -12.91 24.73 -2.42
CA ILE A 127 -12.43 26.12 -2.41
C ILE A 127 -12.31 26.60 -3.86
N VAL A 128 -13.06 27.65 -4.22
CA VAL A 128 -12.97 28.27 -5.56
C VAL A 128 -11.92 29.39 -5.51
N LEU A 129 -10.76 29.18 -6.16
CA LEU A 129 -9.59 30.08 -6.09
C LEU A 129 -9.50 31.07 -7.26
N VAL A 130 -10.07 30.78 -8.44
CA VAL A 130 -9.92 31.61 -9.67
C VAL A 130 -11.21 31.60 -10.52
N GLU A 131 -11.53 32.71 -11.19
CA GLU A 131 -12.71 32.87 -12.09
C GLU A 131 -12.76 31.85 -13.26
N GLU A 132 -11.63 31.23 -13.62
CA GLU A 132 -11.53 30.19 -14.66
C GLU A 132 -12.25 28.87 -14.28
N ASP A 133 -12.47 28.59 -12.98
CA ASP A 133 -13.18 27.39 -12.52
C ASP A 133 -14.70 27.42 -12.80
N LEU A 134 -15.25 28.56 -13.23
CA LEU A 134 -16.67 28.70 -13.61
C LEU A 134 -16.98 28.11 -15.00
N GLU A 135 -16.00 28.02 -15.90
CA GLU A 135 -16.20 27.47 -17.26
C GLU A 135 -16.35 25.95 -17.28
N TYR A 136 -15.80 25.24 -16.30
CA TYR A 136 -15.86 23.76 -16.21
C TYR A 136 -17.23 23.22 -15.76
N ILE A 137 -18.21 24.10 -15.52
CA ILE A 137 -19.49 23.77 -14.89
C ILE A 137 -20.65 23.69 -15.93
N LYS A 138 -20.36 23.72 -17.24
CA LYS A 138 -21.37 23.50 -18.30
C LYS A 138 -21.71 22.01 -18.44
N GLU A 139 -22.99 21.69 -18.51
CA GLU A 139 -23.52 20.32 -18.62
C GLU A 139 -22.96 19.54 -19.83
N PRO A 140 -22.56 18.25 -19.67
CA PRO A 140 -22.30 17.36 -20.80
C PRO A 140 -23.60 16.89 -21.44
N ARG A 141 -23.66 16.90 -22.79
CA ARG A 141 -24.79 16.34 -23.56
C ARG A 141 -24.86 14.82 -23.39
N VAL A 142 -26.02 14.33 -22.97
CA VAL A 142 -26.38 12.91 -22.80
C VAL A 142 -26.48 12.22 -24.16
N VAL A 143 -25.76 11.10 -24.32
CA VAL A 143 -26.04 10.05 -25.32
C VAL A 143 -26.70 8.91 -24.55
N THR A 144 -27.96 8.64 -24.86
CA THR A 144 -28.76 7.52 -24.34
C THR A 144 -28.29 6.20 -24.93
N GLU A 145 -27.92 5.25 -24.08
CA GLU A 145 -27.97 3.81 -24.40
C GLU A 145 -28.88 3.11 -23.40
N ASP A 146 -29.70 2.21 -23.96
CA ASP A 146 -30.92 1.65 -23.40
C ASP A 146 -30.74 0.80 -22.14
N ILE A 147 -31.75 0.89 -21.28
CA ILE A 147 -31.98 0.07 -20.09
C ILE A 147 -32.50 -1.30 -20.54
N LEU A 148 -31.88 -2.39 -20.08
CA LEU A 148 -32.53 -3.70 -20.00
C LEU A 148 -32.28 -4.35 -18.63
N ASP A 149 -33.36 -4.96 -18.15
CA ASP A 149 -33.70 -5.28 -16.77
C ASP A 149 -32.87 -6.35 -16.04
N ILE A 150 -32.71 -6.10 -14.73
CA ILE A 150 -33.07 -6.96 -13.58
C ILE A 150 -32.99 -8.47 -13.79
N VAL A 151 -31.88 -9.10 -13.36
CA VAL A 151 -31.79 -10.26 -12.42
C VAL A 151 -30.31 -10.29 -11.95
N ASP A 152 -30.06 -10.47 -10.64
CA ASP A 152 -28.88 -11.13 -10.04
C ASP A 152 -28.45 -10.50 -8.69
N ILE A 153 -29.24 -10.79 -7.64
CA ILE A 153 -28.83 -10.51 -6.24
C ILE A 153 -27.79 -11.53 -5.74
N GLU A 154 -27.46 -12.59 -6.50
CA GLU A 154 -26.31 -13.46 -6.23
C GLU A 154 -24.99 -12.99 -6.87
N GLU A 155 -25.00 -11.97 -7.75
CA GLU A 155 -23.79 -11.55 -8.45
C GLU A 155 -22.98 -10.45 -7.74
N SER A 156 -23.43 -9.78 -6.68
CA SER A 156 -22.70 -8.58 -6.19
C SER A 156 -21.38 -8.89 -5.46
N SER A 157 -21.28 -10.02 -4.76
CA SER A 157 -19.98 -10.50 -4.26
C SER A 157 -19.09 -10.98 -5.41
N ASN A 158 -19.71 -11.62 -6.40
CA ASN A 158 -19.02 -12.05 -7.61
C ASN A 158 -18.59 -10.85 -8.49
N LYS A 159 -19.31 -9.73 -8.58
CA LYS A 159 -19.00 -8.58 -9.48
C LYS A 159 -17.85 -7.73 -8.95
N ILE A 160 -17.69 -7.57 -7.64
CA ILE A 160 -16.51 -6.93 -7.05
C ILE A 160 -15.29 -7.85 -7.16
N ASP A 161 -15.48 -9.15 -6.96
CA ASP A 161 -14.42 -10.15 -7.13
C ASP A 161 -14.07 -10.35 -8.62
N ILE A 162 -15.03 -10.24 -9.54
CA ILE A 162 -14.88 -10.33 -11.00
C ILE A 162 -14.26 -9.05 -11.54
N SER A 163 -14.63 -7.84 -11.07
CA SER A 163 -14.01 -6.59 -11.52
C SER A 163 -12.57 -6.44 -11.02
N SER A 164 -12.27 -6.87 -9.79
CA SER A 164 -10.90 -6.93 -9.28
C SER A 164 -10.11 -8.05 -9.96
N LYS A 165 -10.66 -9.25 -10.12
CA LYS A 165 -10.04 -10.36 -10.86
C LYS A 165 -9.82 -10.02 -12.34
N ASN A 166 -10.77 -9.38 -13.01
CA ASN A 166 -10.64 -8.89 -14.37
C ASN A 166 -9.57 -7.80 -14.47
N ARG A 167 -9.44 -6.93 -13.46
CA ARG A 167 -8.34 -5.97 -13.38
C ARG A 167 -6.99 -6.66 -13.31
N TYR A 168 -6.81 -7.66 -12.44
CA TYR A 168 -5.54 -8.40 -12.36
C TYR A 168 -5.25 -9.20 -13.63
N ILE A 169 -6.27 -9.82 -14.23
CA ILE A 169 -6.13 -10.51 -15.52
C ILE A 169 -5.72 -9.52 -16.61
N ASN A 170 -6.30 -8.32 -16.62
CA ASN A 170 -5.93 -7.28 -17.56
C ASN A 170 -4.52 -6.76 -17.27
N SER A 171 -4.12 -6.53 -16.01
CA SER A 171 -2.76 -6.16 -15.65
C SER A 171 -1.72 -7.23 -16.02
N LEU A 172 -2.06 -8.52 -15.90
CA LEU A 172 -1.21 -9.63 -16.35
C LEU A 172 -1.07 -9.64 -17.88
N LYS A 173 -2.17 -9.40 -18.61
CA LYS A 173 -2.17 -9.28 -20.08
C LYS A 173 -1.34 -8.09 -20.55
N ASP A 174 -1.57 -6.91 -19.96
CA ASP A 174 -0.91 -5.65 -20.30
C ASP A 174 0.60 -5.70 -20.01
N ASN A 175 1.02 -6.53 -19.07
CA ASN A 175 2.41 -6.71 -18.67
C ASN A 175 2.97 -8.10 -19.03
N TRP A 176 2.37 -8.81 -20.00
CA TRP A 176 2.78 -10.17 -20.35
C TRP A 176 4.25 -10.27 -20.79
N ASN A 177 4.73 -9.28 -21.53
CA ASN A 177 6.14 -9.20 -21.93
C ASN A 177 7.06 -9.19 -20.71
N TYR A 178 6.68 -8.49 -19.65
CA TYR A 178 7.46 -8.45 -18.40
C TYR A 178 7.47 -9.80 -17.70
N ILE A 179 6.32 -10.46 -17.58
CA ILE A 179 6.20 -11.80 -16.98
C ILE A 179 7.08 -12.80 -17.76
N PHE A 180 7.01 -12.74 -19.09
CA PHE A 180 7.83 -13.55 -19.98
C PHE A 180 9.32 -13.30 -19.76
N PHE A 181 9.77 -12.03 -19.72
CA PHE A 181 11.17 -11.71 -19.44
C PHE A 181 11.62 -12.25 -18.08
N CYS A 182 10.79 -12.14 -17.03
CA CYS A 182 11.12 -12.70 -15.73
C CYS A 182 11.25 -14.23 -15.75
N LEU A 183 10.34 -14.94 -16.43
CA LEU A 183 10.45 -16.39 -16.61
C LEU A 183 11.72 -16.76 -17.40
N VAL A 184 12.09 -15.97 -18.41
CA VAL A 184 13.35 -16.15 -19.16
C VAL A 184 14.56 -15.94 -18.25
N PHE A 185 14.57 -14.90 -17.40
CA PHE A 185 15.68 -14.68 -16.47
C PHE A 185 15.80 -15.78 -15.42
N LEU A 186 14.68 -16.28 -14.89
CA LEU A 186 14.66 -17.40 -13.95
C LEU A 186 15.19 -18.68 -14.60
N THR A 187 14.75 -19.00 -15.82
CA THR A 187 15.23 -20.18 -16.54
C THR A 187 16.70 -20.04 -16.94
N LEU A 188 17.13 -18.86 -17.42
CA LEU A 188 18.53 -18.59 -17.74
C LEU A 188 19.43 -18.72 -16.51
N GLY A 189 19.00 -18.20 -15.35
CA GLY A 189 19.72 -18.37 -14.09
C GLY A 189 19.89 -19.85 -13.72
N SER A 190 18.82 -20.63 -13.81
CA SER A 190 18.87 -22.07 -13.58
C SER A 190 19.78 -22.80 -14.57
N ILE A 191 19.79 -22.40 -15.84
CA ILE A 191 20.68 -22.97 -16.87
C ILE A 191 22.14 -22.65 -16.56
N ILE A 192 22.46 -21.40 -16.20
CA ILE A 192 23.81 -20.99 -15.80
C ILE A 192 24.28 -21.83 -14.61
N PHE A 193 23.45 -21.98 -13.58
CA PHE A 193 23.78 -22.80 -12.40
C PHE A 193 24.05 -24.25 -12.79
N SER A 194 23.23 -24.80 -13.69
CA SER A 194 23.43 -26.15 -14.24
C SER A 194 24.72 -26.29 -15.06
N ILE A 195 25.08 -25.29 -15.88
CA ILE A 195 26.29 -25.32 -16.72
C ILE A 195 27.54 -25.30 -15.84
N TYR A 196 27.59 -24.40 -14.87
CA TYR A 196 28.72 -24.26 -13.96
C TYR A 196 28.71 -25.28 -12.81
N ARG A 197 27.67 -26.12 -12.73
CA ARG A 197 27.45 -27.08 -11.62
C ARG A 197 27.51 -26.41 -10.25
N ILE A 198 26.95 -25.20 -10.16
CA ILE A 198 26.85 -24.42 -8.93
C ILE A 198 25.43 -24.60 -8.40
N SER A 199 25.30 -25.10 -7.18
CA SER A 199 24.04 -25.13 -6.45
C SER A 199 23.84 -23.85 -5.65
N ALA A 200 22.60 -23.57 -5.26
CA ALA A 200 22.31 -22.51 -4.30
C ALA A 200 22.97 -22.77 -2.94
N MET A 201 23.26 -24.03 -2.60
CA MET A 201 24.01 -24.39 -1.38
C MET A 201 25.44 -23.87 -1.45
N ASP A 202 26.10 -23.99 -2.61
CA ASP A 202 27.46 -23.47 -2.82
C ASP A 202 27.51 -21.95 -2.63
N ILE A 203 26.47 -21.25 -3.10
CA ILE A 203 26.33 -19.79 -2.91
C ILE A 203 26.16 -19.45 -1.43
N PHE A 204 25.31 -20.18 -0.71
CA PHE A 204 25.12 -19.96 0.73
C PHE A 204 26.42 -20.20 1.52
N ILE A 205 27.13 -21.29 1.24
CA ILE A 205 28.43 -21.61 1.86
C ILE A 205 29.45 -20.52 1.52
N TRP A 206 29.51 -20.08 0.27
CA TRP A 206 30.41 -19.01 -0.17
C TRP A 206 30.13 -17.71 0.60
N MET A 207 28.87 -17.29 0.71
CA MET A 207 28.46 -16.10 1.49
C MET A 207 28.85 -16.23 2.97
N LYS A 208 28.58 -17.39 3.59
CA LYS A 208 28.94 -17.68 4.99
C LYS A 208 30.45 -17.70 5.21
N ASN A 209 31.24 -18.11 4.23
CA ASN A 209 32.69 -18.24 4.33
C ASN A 209 33.47 -16.97 3.97
N MET A 210 32.82 -15.93 3.46
CA MET A 210 33.43 -14.60 3.33
C MET A 210 34.04 -14.12 4.64
N SER A 211 35.00 -13.20 4.56
CA SER A 211 35.48 -12.49 5.74
C SER A 211 34.37 -11.59 6.30
N PRO A 212 34.30 -11.37 7.64
CA PRO A 212 33.27 -10.52 8.23
C PRO A 212 33.25 -9.11 7.63
N ALA A 213 34.42 -8.55 7.31
CA ALA A 213 34.55 -7.24 6.68
C ALA A 213 33.94 -7.21 5.27
N LEU A 214 34.25 -8.21 4.43
CA LEU A 214 33.72 -8.28 3.06
C LEU A 214 32.21 -8.51 3.05
N PHE A 215 31.71 -9.45 3.88
CA PHE A 215 30.27 -9.71 3.99
C PHE A 215 29.52 -8.47 4.47
N SER A 216 30.06 -7.77 5.47
CA SER A 216 29.47 -6.52 5.98
C SER A 216 29.42 -5.43 4.93
N PHE A 217 30.54 -5.21 4.24
CA PHE A 217 30.63 -4.22 3.17
C PHE A 217 29.62 -4.52 2.06
N LEU A 218 29.57 -5.74 1.53
CA LEU A 218 28.66 -6.11 0.44
C LEU A 218 27.19 -5.98 0.85
N THR A 219 26.83 -6.47 2.04
CA THR A 219 25.45 -6.43 2.53
C THR A 219 24.96 -4.99 2.71
N LEU A 220 25.79 -4.13 3.32
CA LEU A 220 25.46 -2.71 3.50
C LEU A 220 25.47 -1.95 2.18
N PHE A 221 26.46 -2.21 1.31
CA PHE A 221 26.53 -1.59 -0.01
C PHE A 221 25.28 -1.89 -0.83
N ILE A 222 24.84 -3.14 -0.88
CA ILE A 222 23.62 -3.54 -1.59
C ILE A 222 22.40 -2.83 -0.99
N SER A 223 22.30 -2.71 0.34
CA SER A 223 21.19 -2.01 0.99
C SER A 223 21.10 -0.51 0.61
N VAL A 224 22.25 0.18 0.58
CA VAL A 224 22.34 1.63 0.25
C VAL A 224 22.26 1.87 -1.27
N SER A 225 22.62 0.87 -2.08
CA SER A 225 22.64 0.98 -3.55
C SER A 225 21.29 1.39 -4.13
N THR A 226 20.19 1.01 -3.47
CA THR A 226 18.82 1.38 -3.84
C THR A 226 18.63 2.89 -4.00
N VAL A 227 19.17 3.67 -3.04
CA VAL A 227 19.14 5.14 -3.05
C VAL A 227 20.12 5.70 -4.09
N ILE A 228 21.31 5.13 -4.20
CA ILE A 228 22.32 5.56 -5.20
C ILE A 228 21.73 5.44 -6.61
N PHE A 229 21.14 4.30 -6.93
CA PHE A 229 20.49 4.07 -8.22
C PHE A 229 19.21 4.91 -8.40
N GLY A 230 18.53 5.28 -7.32
CA GLY A 230 17.44 6.26 -7.35
C GLY A 230 17.88 7.66 -7.79
N PHE A 231 19.04 8.11 -7.32
CA PHE A 231 19.64 9.37 -7.80
C PHE A 231 20.08 9.28 -9.27
N VAL A 232 20.56 8.11 -9.71
CA VAL A 232 20.85 7.88 -11.15
C VAL A 232 19.56 7.94 -11.98
N ASP A 233 18.49 7.28 -11.53
CA ASP A 233 17.17 7.33 -12.17
C ASP A 233 16.63 8.76 -12.27
N THR A 234 16.84 9.56 -11.22
CA THR A 234 16.53 11.00 -11.20
C THR A 234 17.30 11.74 -12.29
N GLY A 235 18.62 11.51 -12.38
CA GLY A 235 19.45 12.11 -13.42
C GLY A 235 18.99 11.74 -14.83
N ILE A 236 18.60 10.48 -15.06
CA ILE A 236 18.02 10.01 -16.32
C ILE A 236 16.70 10.74 -16.63
N ALA A 237 15.81 10.89 -15.65
CA ALA A 237 14.54 11.59 -15.83
C ALA A 237 14.75 13.05 -16.27
N VAL A 238 15.63 13.78 -15.56
CA VAL A 238 15.98 15.17 -15.87
C VAL A 238 16.66 15.29 -17.24
N PHE A 239 17.56 14.37 -17.57
CA PHE A 239 18.23 14.35 -18.87
C PHE A 239 17.23 14.16 -20.02
N ILE A 240 16.31 13.20 -19.91
CA ILE A 240 15.26 12.97 -20.91
C ILE A 240 14.34 14.19 -21.04
N TYR A 241 13.98 14.82 -19.92
CA TYR A 241 13.17 16.04 -19.91
C TYR A 241 13.87 17.19 -20.64
N ASN A 242 15.16 17.43 -20.36
CA ASN A 242 15.95 18.50 -20.98
C ASN A 242 16.11 18.30 -22.50
N ILE A 243 16.27 17.05 -22.98
CA ILE A 243 16.32 16.78 -24.43
C ILE A 243 15.03 17.17 -25.13
N LYS A 244 13.89 16.91 -24.49
CA LYS A 244 12.56 17.19 -25.05
C LYS A 244 12.21 18.67 -24.99
N ASN A 245 12.66 19.36 -23.95
CA ASN A 245 12.36 20.77 -23.71
C ASN A 245 13.63 21.62 -23.90
N LYS A 246 14.00 21.85 -25.17
CA LYS A 246 15.23 22.57 -25.57
C LYS A 246 15.25 24.07 -25.20
N ASN A 247 14.09 24.65 -24.90
CA ASN A 247 13.93 26.06 -24.57
C ASN A 247 13.29 26.19 -23.19
N ARG A 248 14.05 26.27 -22.09
CA ARG A 248 13.67 26.97 -20.84
C ARG A 248 14.72 26.92 -19.73
N GLU A 249 14.46 27.82 -18.79
CA GLU A 249 15.18 28.26 -17.59
C GLU A 249 15.82 27.15 -16.74
N LYS A 250 16.75 27.57 -15.88
CA LYS A 250 17.42 26.72 -14.90
C LYS A 250 16.40 26.06 -13.99
N LEU A 251 16.35 24.72 -13.99
CA LEU A 251 15.44 23.93 -13.16
C LEU A 251 15.66 24.19 -11.67
N THR A 252 14.57 24.39 -10.93
CA THR A 252 14.58 24.43 -9.47
C THR A 252 14.57 23.01 -8.88
N TYR A 253 14.86 22.89 -7.58
CA TYR A 253 14.76 21.60 -6.89
C TYR A 253 13.34 21.01 -6.94
N LYS A 254 12.31 21.87 -6.86
CA LYS A 254 10.92 21.45 -7.00
C LYS A 254 10.64 20.88 -8.39
N ASP A 255 11.18 21.51 -9.44
CA ASP A 255 11.02 21.00 -10.81
C ASP A 255 11.69 19.62 -10.96
N ILE A 256 12.89 19.45 -10.39
CA ILE A 256 13.59 18.16 -10.39
C ILE A 256 12.76 17.09 -9.67
N TYR A 257 12.18 17.41 -8.51
CA TYR A 257 11.27 16.52 -7.78
C TYR A 257 10.08 16.10 -8.64
N MET A 258 9.38 17.06 -9.26
CA MET A 258 8.21 16.79 -10.08
C MET A 258 8.56 15.95 -11.32
N ILE A 259 9.64 16.29 -12.02
CA ILE A 259 10.14 15.55 -13.18
C ILE A 259 10.52 14.11 -12.79
N ALA A 260 11.22 13.93 -11.66
CA ALA A 260 11.65 12.61 -11.21
C ALA A 260 10.46 11.71 -10.83
N LYS A 261 9.47 12.26 -10.11
CA LYS A 261 8.31 11.50 -9.62
C LYS A 261 7.23 11.30 -10.68
N TYR A 262 6.95 12.30 -11.51
CA TYR A 262 5.80 12.33 -12.44
C TYR A 262 6.18 12.34 -13.92
N GLY A 263 7.46 12.53 -14.24
CA GLY A 263 7.97 12.57 -15.61
C GLY A 263 7.88 13.94 -16.30
N ASP A 264 7.19 14.91 -15.68
CA ASP A 264 7.07 16.30 -16.13
C ASP A 264 6.80 17.20 -14.91
N LYS A 265 6.94 18.51 -15.07
CA LYS A 265 6.75 19.49 -13.99
C LYS A 265 5.32 19.98 -13.85
N ASP A 266 4.57 20.02 -14.96
CA ASP A 266 3.23 20.65 -15.02
C ASP A 266 2.11 19.61 -15.16
N LYS A 267 2.45 18.36 -15.53
CA LYS A 267 1.48 17.25 -15.70
C LYS A 267 2.05 15.90 -15.29
N ILE A 268 1.19 14.92 -15.10
CA ILE A 268 1.60 13.53 -14.87
C ILE A 268 1.70 12.82 -16.21
N ILE A 269 2.88 12.29 -16.53
CA ILE A 269 3.08 11.46 -17.71
C ILE A 269 3.21 10.01 -17.27
N GLN A 270 2.14 9.25 -17.49
CA GLN A 270 2.10 7.82 -17.15
C GLN A 270 3.28 7.06 -17.79
N GLY A 271 3.95 6.23 -17.00
CA GLY A 271 5.13 5.48 -17.37
C GLY A 271 6.45 6.24 -17.38
N ARG A 272 6.46 7.54 -17.05
CA ARG A 272 7.68 8.36 -17.07
C ARG A 272 8.26 8.70 -15.70
N GLY A 273 7.49 8.59 -14.62
CA GLY A 273 8.04 8.68 -13.26
C GLY A 273 9.14 7.66 -13.03
N ARG A 274 10.28 8.09 -12.45
CA ARG A 274 11.46 7.24 -12.26
C ARG A 274 11.88 7.06 -10.80
N TYR A 275 11.76 8.09 -9.96
CA TYR A 275 12.16 8.02 -8.56
C TYR A 275 11.45 9.09 -7.73
N ASP A 276 11.08 8.76 -6.50
CA ASP A 276 10.53 9.72 -5.54
C ASP A 276 11.66 10.33 -4.70
N LEU A 277 11.86 11.64 -4.83
CA LEU A 277 12.88 12.38 -4.08
C LEU A 277 12.40 12.86 -2.70
N GLY A 278 11.21 12.44 -2.27
CA GLY A 278 10.65 12.77 -0.97
C GLY A 278 11.57 12.27 0.15
N ILE A 279 12.02 13.17 1.02
CA ILE A 279 12.99 12.84 2.08
C ILE A 279 12.44 11.72 2.98
N SER A 280 11.16 11.78 3.34
CA SER A 280 10.49 10.75 4.13
C SER A 280 10.51 9.37 3.45
N HIS A 281 10.31 9.33 2.13
CA HIS A 281 10.33 8.10 1.33
C HIS A 281 11.74 7.52 1.23
N ILE A 282 12.73 8.35 0.93
CA ILE A 282 14.14 7.95 0.91
C ILE A 282 14.56 7.40 2.27
N CYS A 283 14.23 8.10 3.36
CA CYS A 283 14.51 7.66 4.71
C CYS A 283 13.83 6.32 5.00
N TYR A 284 12.54 6.18 4.70
CA TYR A 284 11.81 4.94 4.91
C TYR A 284 12.44 3.76 4.17
N SER A 285 12.71 3.91 2.87
CA SER A 285 13.35 2.90 2.03
C SER A 285 14.73 2.51 2.56
N LEU A 286 15.55 3.50 2.90
CA LEU A 286 16.90 3.29 3.44
C LEU A 286 16.87 2.56 4.79
N PHE A 287 16.02 3.00 5.73
CA PHE A 287 15.87 2.34 7.02
C PHE A 287 15.34 0.91 6.89
N CYS A 288 14.37 0.66 6.01
CA CYS A 288 13.89 -0.69 5.70
C CYS A 288 15.04 -1.58 5.19
N ASN A 289 15.84 -1.08 4.26
CA ASN A 289 16.92 -1.86 3.68
C ASN A 289 18.07 -2.10 4.67
N ILE A 290 18.46 -1.08 5.43
CA ILE A 290 19.50 -1.20 6.47
C ILE A 290 19.06 -2.14 7.60
N THR A 291 17.82 -2.04 8.08
CA THR A 291 17.32 -2.94 9.14
C THR A 291 17.32 -4.40 8.69
N GLY A 292 16.92 -4.66 7.44
CA GLY A 292 17.08 -5.97 6.82
C GLY A 292 18.55 -6.41 6.77
N ALA A 293 19.45 -5.54 6.31
CA ALA A 293 20.87 -5.84 6.23
C ALA A 293 21.48 -6.19 7.60
N LEU A 294 21.15 -5.41 8.64
CA LEU A 294 21.58 -5.66 10.02
C LEU A 294 21.13 -7.03 10.54
N CYS A 295 19.91 -7.45 10.17
CA CYS A 295 19.43 -8.80 10.49
C CYS A 295 20.31 -9.88 9.85
N ALA A 296 20.64 -9.74 8.56
CA ALA A 296 21.55 -10.65 7.87
C ALA A 296 22.96 -10.68 8.51
N LEU A 297 23.48 -9.53 8.94
CA LEU A 297 24.78 -9.43 9.62
C LEU A 297 24.79 -10.10 11.00
N ALA A 298 23.71 -9.93 11.77
CA ALA A 298 23.54 -10.62 13.04
C ALA A 298 23.48 -12.14 12.84
N LEU A 299 22.74 -12.59 11.81
CA LEU A 299 22.63 -14.02 11.49
C LEU A 299 23.98 -14.58 11.03
N TYR A 300 24.68 -13.90 10.13
CA TYR A 300 26.03 -14.27 9.72
C TYR A 300 26.96 -14.44 10.93
N SER A 301 26.93 -13.48 11.86
CA SER A 301 27.74 -13.52 13.09
C SER A 301 27.36 -14.67 14.01
N TYR A 302 26.08 -15.02 14.07
CA TYR A 302 25.59 -16.18 14.81
C TYR A 302 26.07 -17.50 14.18
N LEU A 303 25.90 -17.66 12.87
CA LEU A 303 26.31 -18.87 12.13
C LEU A 303 27.82 -19.10 12.20
N LYS A 304 28.64 -18.04 12.22
CA LYS A 304 30.10 -18.14 12.41
C LYS A 304 30.52 -18.62 13.79
N LYS A 305 29.67 -18.44 14.81
CA LYS A 305 29.96 -18.85 16.20
C LYS A 305 29.52 -20.28 16.50
N GLN A 306 28.79 -20.94 15.61
CA GLN A 306 28.40 -22.33 15.81
C GLN A 306 29.55 -23.26 15.42
N GLU A 307 30.15 -23.89 16.43
CA GLU A 307 31.19 -24.91 16.25
C GLU A 307 30.61 -26.11 15.47
N SER A 308 31.39 -26.71 14.57
CA SER A 308 30.95 -27.85 13.72
C SER A 308 29.78 -27.59 12.75
N PHE A 309 29.27 -26.36 12.64
CA PHE A 309 28.19 -26.04 11.69
C PHE A 309 28.61 -26.28 10.23
N ASP A 310 29.86 -25.96 9.87
CA ASP A 310 30.39 -26.25 8.53
C ASP A 310 30.44 -27.75 8.24
N THR A 311 30.86 -28.55 9.22
CA THR A 311 30.88 -30.00 9.12
C THR A 311 29.46 -30.55 8.93
N PHE A 312 28.47 -30.02 9.65
CA PHE A 312 27.06 -30.39 9.47
C PHE A 312 26.58 -30.10 8.05
N LEU A 313 26.84 -28.89 7.53
CA LEU A 313 26.43 -28.48 6.18
C LEU A 313 27.09 -29.33 5.09
N LEU A 314 28.34 -29.75 5.27
CA LEU A 314 29.07 -30.57 4.31
C LEU A 314 28.72 -32.07 4.41
N SER A 315 28.29 -32.53 5.60
CA SER A 315 27.96 -33.94 5.84
C SER A 315 26.67 -34.41 5.18
N LYS A 316 25.79 -33.47 4.81
CA LYS A 316 24.47 -33.72 4.23
C LYS A 316 24.35 -33.00 2.90
N ASP A 317 23.73 -33.65 1.93
CA ASP A 317 23.42 -32.99 0.66
C ASP A 317 22.13 -32.17 0.79
N PHE A 318 22.29 -30.85 0.96
CA PHE A 318 21.19 -29.89 1.02
C PHE A 318 20.95 -29.15 -0.32
N SER A 319 21.59 -29.59 -1.40
CA SER A 319 21.57 -28.87 -2.69
C SER A 319 20.15 -28.67 -3.22
N ILE A 320 19.30 -29.70 -3.13
CA ILE A 320 17.91 -29.64 -3.58
C ILE A 320 17.11 -28.62 -2.77
N VAL A 321 17.20 -28.68 -1.43
CA VAL A 321 16.52 -27.77 -0.52
C VAL A 321 16.92 -26.32 -0.79
N ALA A 322 18.22 -26.07 -0.93
CA ALA A 322 18.74 -24.74 -1.21
C ALA A 322 18.27 -24.20 -2.57
N ASN A 323 18.25 -25.04 -3.61
CA ASN A 323 17.78 -24.63 -4.95
C ASN A 323 16.30 -24.26 -4.93
N ILE A 324 15.47 -25.03 -4.23
CA ILE A 324 14.03 -24.74 -4.09
C ILE A 324 13.82 -23.46 -3.30
N ALA A 325 14.57 -23.26 -2.21
CA ALA A 325 14.51 -22.03 -1.43
C ALA A 325 14.90 -20.80 -2.26
N LEU A 326 15.96 -20.88 -3.07
CA LEU A 326 16.34 -19.78 -3.96
C LEU A 326 15.24 -19.47 -4.97
N MET A 327 14.69 -20.48 -5.65
CA MET A 327 13.59 -20.30 -6.60
C MET A 327 12.37 -19.67 -5.95
N PHE A 328 12.02 -20.13 -4.75
CA PHE A 328 10.94 -19.56 -3.96
C PHE A 328 11.17 -18.07 -3.66
N VAL A 329 12.36 -17.70 -3.20
CA VAL A 329 12.72 -16.30 -2.90
C VAL A 329 12.63 -15.43 -4.15
N LEU A 330 13.10 -15.91 -5.31
CA LEU A 330 13.02 -15.15 -6.55
C LEU A 330 11.57 -14.94 -7.02
N ILE A 331 10.71 -15.96 -6.89
CA ILE A 331 9.27 -15.85 -7.17
C ILE A 331 8.63 -14.86 -6.20
N LEU A 332 8.97 -14.91 -4.91
CA LEU A 332 8.46 -14.02 -3.87
C LEU A 332 8.77 -12.55 -4.19
N VAL A 333 10.02 -12.25 -4.55
CA VAL A 333 10.47 -10.91 -4.94
C VAL A 333 9.78 -10.45 -6.21
N PHE A 334 9.65 -11.35 -7.20
CA PHE A 334 8.93 -11.04 -8.44
C PHE A 334 7.47 -10.67 -8.18
N VAL A 335 6.73 -11.48 -7.41
CA VAL A 335 5.33 -11.24 -7.07
C VAL A 335 5.18 -9.93 -6.32
N ASN A 336 6.05 -9.67 -5.34
CA ASN A 336 6.06 -8.40 -4.60
C ASN A 336 6.17 -7.21 -5.56
N SER A 337 7.18 -7.22 -6.43
CA SER A 337 7.45 -6.09 -7.32
C SER A 337 6.39 -5.96 -8.41
N PHE A 338 5.87 -7.06 -8.95
CA PHE A 338 4.74 -7.05 -9.89
C PHE A 338 3.51 -6.35 -9.30
N LEU A 339 3.16 -6.70 -8.07
CA LEU A 339 1.99 -6.13 -7.41
C LEU A 339 2.18 -4.66 -7.01
N LEU A 340 3.42 -4.18 -6.86
CA LEU A 340 3.73 -2.79 -6.53
C LEU A 340 3.53 -1.84 -7.71
N PHE A 341 3.96 -2.19 -8.93
CA PHE A 341 3.86 -1.28 -10.08
C PHE A 341 2.57 -1.43 -10.89
N THR A 342 1.80 -2.51 -10.68
CA THR A 342 0.48 -2.71 -11.32
C THR A 342 -0.66 -2.02 -10.56
N ARG A 343 -0.32 -1.18 -9.57
CA ARG A 343 -1.26 -0.27 -8.91
C ARG A 343 -1.89 0.71 -9.90
N GLU A 344 -3.05 1.26 -9.54
CA GLU A 344 -3.73 2.24 -10.38
C GLU A 344 -2.83 3.45 -10.65
N PRO A 345 -2.71 3.90 -11.91
CA PRO A 345 -1.86 5.02 -12.24
C PRO A 345 -2.35 6.29 -11.54
N MET A 346 -1.40 7.08 -11.05
CA MET A 346 -1.71 8.33 -10.38
C MET A 346 -2.30 9.35 -11.37
N LYS A 347 -3.40 9.99 -10.98
CA LYS A 347 -4.11 10.98 -11.80
C LYS A 347 -3.87 12.42 -11.37
N ASP A 348 -3.62 12.61 -10.07
CA ASP A 348 -3.42 13.92 -9.44
C ASP A 348 -2.07 13.97 -8.70
N PHE A 349 -1.51 15.16 -8.55
CA PHE A 349 -0.25 15.33 -7.83
C PHE A 349 -0.44 15.10 -6.33
N HIS A 350 0.30 14.14 -5.77
CA HIS A 350 0.32 13.82 -4.35
C HIS A 350 1.74 13.75 -3.81
N ASP A 351 2.11 14.70 -2.95
CA ASP A 351 3.47 14.77 -2.40
C ASP A 351 3.83 13.54 -1.56
N ILE A 352 2.86 13.00 -0.81
CA ILE A 352 3.06 11.91 0.15
C ILE A 352 2.93 10.53 -0.50
N GLU A 353 1.97 10.34 -1.41
CA GLU A 353 1.72 9.04 -2.02
C GLU A 353 2.78 8.68 -3.06
N GLU A 354 3.26 7.44 -3.05
CA GLU A 354 4.24 6.96 -4.01
C GLU A 354 3.59 6.71 -5.38
N ASN A 355 4.17 7.27 -6.44
CA ASN A 355 3.70 7.06 -7.80
C ASN A 355 4.08 5.64 -8.28
N PRO A 356 3.13 4.76 -8.69
CA PRO A 356 3.45 3.41 -9.16
C PRO A 356 4.47 3.33 -10.30
N ASP A 357 4.62 4.40 -11.09
CA ASP A 357 5.63 4.47 -12.15
C ASP A 357 7.08 4.42 -11.63
N THR A 358 7.33 4.92 -10.41
CA THR A 358 8.66 4.85 -9.76
C THR A 358 9.00 3.43 -9.30
N LEU A 359 7.98 2.57 -9.17
CA LEU A 359 8.11 1.17 -8.73
C LEU A 359 8.25 0.18 -9.88
N LYS A 360 8.27 0.65 -11.13
CA LYS A 360 8.44 -0.21 -12.30
C LYS A 360 9.81 -0.90 -12.28
N ILE A 361 9.87 -2.17 -12.69
CA ILE A 361 11.13 -2.93 -12.72
C ILE A 361 12.21 -2.35 -13.67
N THR A 362 11.83 -1.45 -14.57
CA THR A 362 12.77 -0.77 -15.47
C THR A 362 13.51 0.38 -14.78
N ARG A 363 13.19 0.67 -13.52
CA ARG A 363 13.89 1.64 -12.67
C ARG A 363 15.05 0.95 -11.99
N LEU A 364 16.21 1.59 -12.03
CA LEU A 364 17.45 1.09 -11.44
C LEU A 364 17.31 0.92 -9.93
N SER A 365 16.64 1.87 -9.26
CA SER A 365 16.32 1.79 -7.82
C SER A 365 15.54 0.52 -7.45
N VAL A 366 14.56 0.15 -8.28
CA VAL A 366 13.73 -1.05 -8.10
C VAL A 366 14.53 -2.32 -8.37
N ILE A 367 15.36 -2.35 -9.42
CA ILE A 367 16.24 -3.49 -9.70
C ILE A 367 17.19 -3.72 -8.52
N ALA A 368 17.84 -2.66 -8.04
CA ALA A 368 18.73 -2.72 -6.88
C ALA A 368 18.00 -3.21 -5.63
N ASN A 369 16.77 -2.75 -5.40
CA ASN A 369 15.95 -3.17 -4.27
C ASN A 369 15.55 -4.66 -4.37
N ASN A 370 15.20 -5.14 -5.56
CA ASN A 370 14.89 -6.55 -5.79
C ASN A 370 16.11 -7.44 -5.52
N VAL A 371 17.31 -7.02 -5.96
CA VAL A 371 18.56 -7.72 -5.66
C VAL A 371 18.83 -7.73 -4.16
N HIS A 372 18.68 -6.59 -3.48
CA HIS A 372 18.82 -6.50 -2.03
C HIS A 372 17.90 -7.48 -1.30
N ILE A 373 16.60 -7.44 -1.62
CA ILE A 373 15.60 -8.31 -0.98
C ILE A 373 15.91 -9.78 -1.28
N ALA A 374 16.23 -10.14 -2.54
CA ALA A 374 16.52 -11.52 -2.92
C ALA A 374 17.74 -12.08 -2.16
N VAL A 375 18.86 -11.36 -2.15
CA VAL A 375 20.08 -11.79 -1.45
C VAL A 375 19.82 -11.92 0.04
N ASN A 376 19.14 -10.94 0.63
CA ASN A 376 18.94 -10.89 2.08
C ASN A 376 17.94 -11.94 2.56
N ILE A 377 16.80 -12.10 1.89
CA ILE A 377 15.82 -13.15 2.22
C ILE A 377 16.42 -14.53 1.97
N PHE A 378 17.15 -14.75 0.87
CA PHE A 378 17.79 -16.04 0.61
C PHE A 378 18.79 -16.40 1.72
N PHE A 379 19.76 -15.53 2.01
CA PHE A 379 20.74 -15.80 3.06
C PHE A 379 20.07 -15.98 4.44
N SER A 380 19.11 -15.12 4.77
CA SER A 380 18.43 -15.17 6.07
C SER A 380 17.58 -16.44 6.23
N SER A 381 16.78 -16.79 5.22
CA SER A 381 15.94 -17.99 5.26
C SER A 381 16.76 -19.27 5.35
N MET A 382 17.82 -19.40 4.54
CA MET A 382 18.73 -20.56 4.59
C MET A 382 19.47 -20.64 5.91
N GLY A 383 20.01 -19.51 6.40
CA GLY A 383 20.72 -19.46 7.66
C GLY A 383 19.83 -19.84 8.85
N ILE A 384 18.60 -19.34 8.88
CA ILE A 384 17.61 -19.69 9.89
C ILE A 384 17.25 -21.19 9.80
N LEU A 385 16.88 -21.67 8.61
CA LEU A 385 16.49 -23.07 8.37
C LEU A 385 17.59 -24.04 8.83
N PHE A 386 18.81 -23.85 8.35
CA PHE A 386 19.92 -24.73 8.70
C PHE A 386 20.33 -24.61 10.15
N SER A 387 20.23 -23.43 10.76
CA SER A 387 20.49 -23.30 12.19
C SER A 387 19.49 -24.09 13.03
N PHE A 388 18.19 -24.04 12.68
CA PHE A 388 17.17 -24.89 13.32
C PHE A 388 17.48 -26.37 13.11
N MET A 389 17.73 -26.80 11.87
CA MET A 389 18.04 -28.20 11.57
C MET A 389 19.29 -28.69 12.32
N TYR A 390 20.33 -27.86 12.38
CA TYR A 390 21.55 -28.16 13.11
C TYR A 390 21.27 -28.31 14.61
N GLY A 391 20.61 -27.33 15.24
CA GLY A 391 20.28 -27.40 16.66
C GLY A 391 19.39 -28.60 17.02
N PHE A 392 18.33 -28.87 16.26
CA PHE A 392 17.49 -30.05 16.50
C PHE A 392 18.20 -31.37 16.19
N SER A 393 19.21 -31.39 15.32
CA SER A 393 20.02 -32.60 15.09
C SER A 393 21.08 -32.85 16.16
N SER A 394 21.44 -31.81 16.91
CA SER A 394 22.55 -31.83 17.89
C SER A 394 22.10 -31.45 19.31
N TYR A 395 20.80 -31.51 19.61
CA TYR A 395 20.19 -31.00 20.84
C TYR A 395 20.74 -31.61 22.14
N ASN A 396 21.31 -32.82 22.08
CA ASN A 396 21.94 -33.48 23.23
C ASN A 396 23.40 -33.05 23.49
N VAL A 397 23.99 -32.23 22.60
CA VAL A 397 25.42 -31.86 22.63
C VAL A 397 25.60 -30.34 22.60
N MET A 398 24.54 -29.57 22.34
CA MET A 398 24.60 -28.12 22.31
C MET A 398 24.68 -27.52 23.72
N GLY A 399 25.70 -26.70 23.94
CA GLY A 399 25.86 -25.92 25.17
C GLY A 399 25.09 -24.59 25.15
N ASN A 400 25.72 -23.51 25.59
CA ASN A 400 25.07 -22.21 25.72
C ASN A 400 24.78 -21.53 24.37
N ILE A 401 23.59 -20.92 24.24
CA ILE A 401 23.24 -20.13 23.06
C ILE A 401 24.10 -18.86 22.94
N SER A 402 24.56 -18.56 21.73
CA SER A 402 25.33 -17.34 21.46
C SER A 402 24.45 -16.09 21.61
N PRO A 403 24.93 -15.02 22.29
CA PRO A 403 24.22 -13.74 22.38
C PRO A 403 23.87 -13.12 21.02
N MET A 404 24.58 -13.50 19.96
CA MET A 404 24.28 -13.03 18.60
C MET A 404 22.88 -13.45 18.14
N PHE A 405 22.33 -14.55 18.67
CA PHE A 405 20.96 -14.95 18.37
C PHE A 405 19.93 -13.93 18.90
N CYS A 406 20.20 -13.25 20.02
CA CYS A 406 19.35 -12.15 20.49
C CYS A 406 19.31 -11.02 19.47
N LEU A 407 20.46 -10.67 18.88
CA LEU A 407 20.54 -9.63 17.84
C LEU A 407 19.82 -10.03 16.56
N VAL A 408 19.83 -11.31 16.20
CA VAL A 408 19.02 -11.85 15.09
C VAL A 408 17.54 -11.59 15.35
N LEU A 409 17.05 -11.92 16.55
CA LEU A 409 15.65 -11.72 16.91
C LEU A 409 15.27 -10.23 16.97
N ILE A 410 16.09 -9.39 17.58
CA ILE A 410 15.87 -7.93 17.60
C ILE A 410 15.81 -7.39 16.18
N GLY A 411 16.72 -7.83 15.30
CA GLY A 411 16.74 -7.46 13.88
C GLY A 411 15.47 -7.88 13.15
N LEU A 412 15.03 -9.14 13.31
CA LEU A 412 13.81 -9.67 12.69
C LEU A 412 12.56 -8.90 13.16
N TYR A 413 12.39 -8.71 14.47
CA TYR A 413 11.24 -7.97 15.00
C TYR A 413 11.26 -6.50 14.58
N SER A 414 12.44 -5.86 14.59
CA SER A 414 12.58 -4.47 14.15
C SER A 414 12.26 -4.31 12.67
N TYR A 415 12.76 -5.21 11.82
CA TYR A 415 12.46 -5.20 10.39
C TYR A 415 10.97 -5.40 10.12
N LEU A 416 10.35 -6.40 10.74
CA LEU A 416 8.92 -6.66 10.59
C LEU A 416 8.09 -5.48 11.09
N TRP A 417 8.40 -4.95 12.27
CA TRP A 417 7.67 -3.79 12.81
C TRP A 417 7.84 -2.55 11.92
N PHE A 418 9.07 -2.25 11.51
CA PHE A 418 9.36 -1.05 10.74
C PHE A 418 8.72 -1.10 9.34
N SER A 419 8.77 -2.25 8.68
CA SER A 419 8.21 -2.45 7.33
C SER A 419 6.69 -2.59 7.28
N SER A 420 6.02 -2.86 8.40
CA SER A 420 4.59 -3.19 8.39
C SER A 420 3.71 -2.41 9.38
N THR A 421 4.26 -1.89 10.46
CA THR A 421 3.46 -1.25 11.51
C THR A 421 3.92 0.13 11.92
N SER A 422 5.12 0.55 11.51
CA SER A 422 5.60 1.91 11.77
C SER A 422 4.72 2.98 11.13
N PRO A 423 4.73 4.23 11.64
CA PRO A 423 4.02 5.34 11.02
C PRO A 423 4.40 5.52 9.53
N TYR A 424 5.69 5.37 9.20
CA TYR A 424 6.18 5.43 7.82
C TYR A 424 5.60 4.31 6.94
N ALA A 425 5.54 3.06 7.44
CA ALA A 425 4.95 1.97 6.67
C ALA A 425 3.46 2.21 6.38
N VAL A 426 2.72 2.76 7.34
CA VAL A 426 1.29 3.08 7.17
C VAL A 426 1.08 4.20 6.16
N GLU A 427 2.00 5.15 6.07
CA GLU A 427 1.93 6.32 5.20
C GLU A 427 2.42 6.03 3.77
N PHE A 428 3.55 5.33 3.62
CA PHE A 428 4.20 5.13 2.31
C PHE A 428 3.97 3.73 1.71
N ASN A 429 3.67 2.71 2.52
CA ASN A 429 3.49 1.34 2.04
C ASN A 429 2.44 0.55 2.83
N ALA A 430 1.20 1.03 2.80
CA ALA A 430 0.06 0.43 3.50
C ALA A 430 -0.25 -1.03 3.12
N GLN A 431 0.42 -1.59 2.09
CA GLN A 431 0.24 -2.98 1.64
C GLN A 431 1.12 -3.99 2.37
N CYS A 432 2.29 -3.57 2.87
CA CYS A 432 3.10 -4.39 3.79
C CYS A 432 2.49 -4.44 5.20
N ALA A 433 1.42 -3.68 5.45
CA ALA A 433 0.81 -3.61 6.76
C ALA A 433 0.15 -4.93 7.17
N GLY A 434 0.70 -5.56 8.20
CA GLY A 434 0.17 -6.79 8.77
C GLY A 434 1.17 -7.94 8.93
N SER A 435 2.34 -7.90 8.27
CA SER A 435 3.33 -8.98 8.42
C SER A 435 3.85 -9.12 9.85
N PHE A 436 4.14 -8.02 10.56
CA PHE A 436 4.49 -8.07 11.99
C PHE A 436 3.34 -8.61 12.84
N LEU A 437 2.10 -8.21 12.52
CA LEU A 437 0.94 -8.66 13.29
C LEU A 437 0.66 -10.16 13.15
N LEU A 438 1.05 -10.75 12.03
CA LEU A 438 0.85 -12.17 11.76
C LEU A 438 2.06 -13.02 12.16
N LEU A 439 3.27 -12.56 11.84
CA LEU A 439 4.49 -13.35 11.97
C LEU A 439 5.14 -13.21 13.36
N ALA A 440 4.95 -12.11 14.08
CA ALA A 440 5.64 -11.92 15.36
C ALA A 440 5.29 -13.00 16.40
N PRO A 441 4.01 -13.41 16.60
CA PRO A 441 3.67 -14.50 17.52
C PRO A 441 4.26 -15.85 17.09
N PHE A 442 4.28 -16.11 15.78
CA PHE A 442 4.86 -17.34 15.22
C PHE A 442 6.38 -17.39 15.46
N ILE A 443 7.10 -16.31 15.16
CA ILE A 443 8.55 -16.20 15.40
C ILE A 443 8.84 -16.37 16.89
N ALA A 444 8.08 -15.71 17.77
CA ALA A 444 8.25 -15.84 19.22
C ALA A 444 8.08 -17.29 19.68
N SER A 445 7.06 -17.98 19.17
CA SER A 445 6.77 -19.38 19.53
C SER A 445 7.88 -20.32 19.05
N VAL A 446 8.24 -20.27 17.76
CA VAL A 446 9.23 -21.17 17.17
C VAL A 446 10.62 -20.96 17.76
N THR A 447 11.03 -19.70 17.95
CA THR A 447 12.36 -19.38 18.48
C THR A 447 12.46 -19.66 19.98
N SER A 448 11.37 -19.49 20.74
CA SER A 448 11.32 -19.92 22.14
C SER A 448 11.39 -21.44 22.25
N LEU A 449 10.64 -22.18 21.43
CA LEU A 449 10.69 -23.65 21.40
C LEU A 449 12.10 -24.15 21.09
N TYR A 450 12.74 -23.60 20.05
CA TYR A 450 14.12 -23.92 19.70
C TYR A 450 15.11 -23.61 20.82
N THR A 451 14.95 -22.47 21.49
CA THR A 451 15.80 -22.09 22.62
C THR A 451 15.65 -23.06 23.79
N ILE A 452 14.41 -23.44 24.11
CA ILE A 452 14.07 -24.37 25.21
C ILE A 452 14.57 -25.79 24.92
N MET A 453 14.40 -26.27 23.68
CA MET A 453 14.71 -27.66 23.33
C MET A 453 16.18 -27.91 23.03
N CYS A 454 16.91 -26.93 22.51
CA CYS A 454 18.25 -27.14 21.95
C CYS A 454 19.39 -26.56 22.78
N PHE A 455 19.14 -25.77 23.84
CA PHE A 455 20.20 -25.08 24.56
C PHE A 455 20.03 -25.12 26.07
N ASP A 456 21.16 -25.10 26.78
CA ASP A 456 21.20 -25.03 28.23
C ASP A 456 20.75 -23.66 28.78
N ASN A 457 20.20 -23.70 29.99
CA ASN A 457 19.81 -22.49 30.72
C ASN A 457 21.05 -21.65 31.05
N SER A 458 21.09 -20.44 30.50
CA SER A 458 22.21 -19.50 30.57
C SER A 458 21.73 -18.06 30.49
N THR A 459 22.60 -17.08 30.72
CA THR A 459 22.23 -15.65 30.61
C THR A 459 21.72 -15.32 29.20
N SER A 460 22.38 -15.85 28.16
CA SER A 460 21.96 -15.65 26.76
C SER A 460 20.60 -16.30 26.48
N TYR A 461 20.35 -17.48 27.05
CA TYR A 461 19.05 -18.16 26.96
C TYR A 461 17.92 -17.28 27.52
N MET A 462 18.13 -16.72 28.73
CA MET A 462 17.15 -15.83 29.36
C MET A 462 16.95 -14.53 28.57
N MET A 463 18.00 -13.98 27.96
CA MET A 463 17.90 -12.82 27.08
C MET A 463 17.05 -13.11 25.83
N VAL A 464 17.21 -14.27 25.20
CA VAL A 464 16.41 -14.67 24.03
C VAL A 464 14.93 -14.74 24.38
N ILE A 465 14.58 -15.40 25.49
CA ILE A 465 13.21 -15.45 25.98
C ILE A 465 12.69 -14.04 26.29
N GLY A 466 13.50 -13.20 26.95
CA GLY A 466 13.18 -11.82 27.26
C GLY A 466 12.87 -10.98 26.01
N VAL A 467 13.67 -11.10 24.94
CA VAL A 467 13.43 -10.43 23.66
C VAL A 467 12.09 -10.85 23.05
N ASN A 468 11.77 -12.15 23.06
CA ASN A 468 10.50 -12.65 22.57
C ASN A 468 9.31 -12.13 23.39
N VAL A 469 9.43 -12.07 24.72
CA VAL A 469 8.38 -11.50 25.59
C VAL A 469 8.16 -10.02 25.28
N ILE A 470 9.23 -9.23 25.18
CA ILE A 470 9.14 -7.81 24.81
C ILE A 470 8.48 -7.64 23.43
N ALA A 471 8.87 -8.46 22.45
CA ALA A 471 8.30 -8.41 21.11
C ALA A 471 6.79 -8.71 21.12
N VAL A 472 6.35 -9.69 21.91
CA VAL A 472 4.92 -10.00 22.09
C VAL A 472 4.18 -8.86 22.80
N ILE A 473 4.79 -8.21 23.80
CA ILE A 473 4.20 -7.03 24.44
C ILE A 473 4.05 -5.88 23.44
N VAL A 474 5.08 -5.58 22.64
CA VAL A 474 5.02 -4.56 21.58
C VAL A 474 3.96 -4.91 20.55
N TRP A 475 3.86 -6.19 20.17
CA TRP A 475 2.82 -6.69 19.28
C TRP A 475 1.42 -6.49 19.87
N LEU A 476 1.19 -6.81 21.15
CA LEU A 476 -0.07 -6.57 21.86
C LEU A 476 -0.43 -5.08 21.90
N VAL A 477 0.54 -4.21 22.22
CA VAL A 477 0.34 -2.75 22.20
C VAL A 477 -0.05 -2.27 20.80
N CYS A 478 0.64 -2.74 19.76
CA CYS A 478 0.32 -2.39 18.37
C CYS A 478 -1.07 -2.91 17.95
N LEU A 479 -1.52 -4.03 18.50
CA LEU A 479 -2.84 -4.61 18.23
C LEU A 479 -3.95 -3.79 18.91
N ILE A 480 -3.76 -3.42 20.19
CA ILE A 480 -4.73 -2.67 21.00
C ILE A 480 -4.81 -1.20 20.54
N TYR A 481 -3.67 -0.54 20.32
CA TYR A 481 -3.62 0.87 19.91
C TYR A 481 -4.21 1.10 18.50
N LYS A 482 -4.32 0.05 17.68
CA LYS A 482 -4.92 0.10 16.34
C LYS A 482 -6.44 -0.13 16.32
N GLU A 483 -7.14 -0.27 17.45
CA GLU A 483 -8.61 -0.38 17.46
C GLU A 483 -9.33 0.83 16.80
N GLU A 484 -8.68 2.00 16.67
CA GLU A 484 -9.22 3.12 15.88
C GLU A 484 -9.04 2.99 14.35
N ARG A 485 -8.09 2.17 13.88
CA ARG A 485 -7.88 1.84 12.46
C ARG A 485 -8.05 0.35 12.27
N LYS A 486 -9.32 -0.09 12.23
CA LYS A 486 -9.75 -1.49 12.07
C LYS A 486 -8.73 -2.27 11.24
N LEU A 487 -8.10 -3.29 11.84
CA LEU A 487 -7.19 -4.22 11.15
C LEU A 487 -7.86 -4.88 9.95
N ALA A 488 -9.18 -5.05 10.05
CA ALA A 488 -10.04 -5.66 9.05
C ALA A 488 -9.90 -4.99 7.65
N PRO A 489 -10.10 -3.68 7.42
CA PRO A 489 -9.88 -3.06 6.11
C PRO A 489 -8.44 -3.15 5.57
N VAL A 490 -7.41 -3.15 6.42
CA VAL A 490 -6.01 -3.37 5.97
C VAL A 490 -5.82 -4.80 5.46
N MET A 491 -6.35 -5.79 6.17
CA MET A 491 -6.39 -7.18 5.70
C MET A 491 -7.37 -7.38 4.53
N ARG A 492 -8.47 -6.60 4.44
CA ARG A 492 -9.52 -6.69 3.41
C ARG A 492 -9.04 -6.14 2.07
N ASN A 493 -8.29 -5.04 2.07
CA ASN A 493 -7.74 -4.43 0.86
C ASN A 493 -6.53 -5.18 0.30
N ASN A 494 -5.85 -5.99 1.14
CA ASN A 494 -4.66 -6.75 0.74
C ASN A 494 -4.87 -8.29 0.76
N LYS A 495 -6.12 -8.77 0.76
CA LYS A 495 -6.47 -10.20 0.83
C LYS A 495 -5.71 -11.05 -0.20
N ILE A 496 -5.54 -10.53 -1.40
CA ILE A 496 -4.89 -11.24 -2.50
C ILE A 496 -3.38 -11.35 -2.25
N TYR A 497 -2.73 -10.28 -1.79
CA TYR A 497 -1.31 -10.34 -1.40
C TYR A 497 -1.12 -11.41 -0.33
N PHE A 498 -1.93 -11.35 0.73
CA PHE A 498 -1.85 -12.32 1.82
C PHE A 498 -2.14 -13.75 1.36
N SER A 499 -3.17 -13.96 0.53
CA SER A 499 -3.51 -15.27 -0.03
C SER A 499 -2.41 -15.81 -0.93
N VAL A 500 -1.79 -14.98 -1.77
CA VAL A 500 -0.70 -15.40 -2.65
C VAL A 500 0.53 -15.75 -1.82
N TYR A 501 0.90 -14.93 -0.85
CA TYR A 501 2.01 -15.23 0.07
C TYR A 501 1.76 -16.50 0.88
N ALA A 502 0.57 -16.69 1.43
CA ALA A 502 0.21 -17.89 2.19
C ALA A 502 0.22 -19.15 1.31
N SER A 503 -0.35 -19.10 0.11
CA SER A 503 -0.34 -20.22 -0.85
C SER A 503 1.08 -20.57 -1.29
N LEU A 504 1.91 -19.58 -1.58
CA LEU A 504 3.32 -19.77 -1.92
C LEU A 504 4.06 -20.45 -0.76
N LEU A 505 3.85 -19.98 0.48
CA LEU A 505 4.50 -20.51 1.67
C LEU A 505 4.05 -21.95 1.97
N VAL A 506 2.77 -22.27 1.83
CA VAL A 506 2.25 -23.64 1.91
C VAL A 506 2.85 -24.53 0.83
N LEU A 507 2.92 -24.06 -0.42
CA LEU A 507 3.53 -24.80 -1.53
C LEU A 507 5.01 -25.09 -1.24
N PHE A 508 5.75 -24.12 -0.71
CA PHE A 508 7.13 -24.30 -0.28
C PHE A 508 7.25 -25.40 0.78
N PHE A 509 6.41 -25.38 1.80
CA PHE A 509 6.41 -26.44 2.83
C PHE A 509 6.01 -27.81 2.28
N ILE A 510 5.02 -27.90 1.38
CA ILE A 510 4.64 -29.18 0.75
C ILE A 510 5.82 -29.73 -0.04
N ILE A 511 6.44 -28.91 -0.89
CA ILE A 511 7.59 -29.32 -1.69
C ILE A 511 8.75 -29.76 -0.79
N LEU A 512 9.01 -29.04 0.30
CA LEU A 512 10.07 -29.38 1.25
C LEU A 512 9.82 -30.70 1.99
N ASN A 513 8.56 -31.07 2.26
CA ASN A 513 8.21 -32.33 2.92
C ASN A 513 8.10 -33.53 1.95
N CYS A 514 8.02 -33.28 0.64
CA CYS A 514 7.99 -34.31 -0.40
C CYS A 514 9.39 -34.77 -0.85
N ILE A 515 10.45 -34.19 -0.28
CA ILE A 515 11.88 -34.43 -0.55
C ILE A 515 12.51 -34.93 0.74
#